data_AF-A0A8T4U1I5-F1
#
_entry.id   AF-A0A8T4U1I5-F1
#
_cell.length_a   1.000
_cell.length_b   1.000
_cell.length_c   1.000
_cell.angle_alpha   90.00
_cell.angle_beta   90.00
_cell.angle_gamma   90.00
#
_symmetry.space_group_name_H-M   'P 1'
#
loop_
_entity.id
_entity.type
_entity.pdbx_description
1 polymer ?
#
loop_
_entity_poly.entity_id
_entity_poly.type
_entity_poly.pdbx_seq_one_letter_code
_entity_poly.pdbx_strand_id
1 'polypeptide(L)'
;MGHSIQENILVTLMLKELGIKYVCARAVDDLHEKALEKIGANRVINPEKTAGIRLANQLISSDILDIIEISPEYTVQEFTAKKEFFGKTLSELDLRKRHNVAVLA
;
A
#
# COMPACT_ATOMS: atom_id res chain seq x y z
N MET A 1 -2.56 14.37 -23.68
CA MET A 1 -2.23 13.73 -22.39
C MET A 1 -2.76 14.51 -21.18
N GLY A 2 -2.93 15.85 -21.24
CA GLY A 2 -3.61 16.60 -20.18
C GLY A 2 -5.09 16.26 -20.01
N HIS A 3 -5.86 16.17 -21.12
CA HIS A 3 -7.33 16.01 -21.12
C HIS A 3 -7.89 14.99 -20.13
N SER A 4 -7.22 13.85 -19.92
CA SER A 4 -7.70 12.82 -18.99
C SER A 4 -7.70 13.27 -17.52
N ILE A 5 -6.84 14.21 -17.12
CA ILE A 5 -6.80 14.77 -15.76
C ILE A 5 -7.99 15.72 -15.55
N GLN A 6 -8.18 16.69 -16.45
CA GLN A 6 -9.31 17.62 -16.31
C GLN A 6 -10.66 16.90 -16.43
N GLU A 7 -10.77 15.92 -17.32
CA GLU A 7 -11.98 15.08 -17.47
C GLU A 7 -12.26 14.29 -16.19
N ASN A 8 -11.25 13.66 -15.59
CA ASN A 8 -11.41 12.90 -14.35
C ASN A 8 -11.86 13.78 -13.18
N ILE A 9 -11.23 14.96 -13.03
CA ILE A 9 -11.62 15.98 -12.05
C ILE A 9 -13.09 16.40 -12.27
N LEU A 10 -13.47 16.70 -13.51
CA LEU A 10 -14.84 17.13 -13.84
C LEU A 10 -15.86 16.03 -13.57
N VAL A 11 -15.60 14.80 -13.99
CA VAL A 11 -16.48 13.65 -13.73
C VAL A 11 -16.63 13.42 -12.23
N THR A 12 -15.54 13.50 -11.47
CA THR A 12 -15.57 13.36 -10.00
C THR A 12 -16.44 14.44 -9.36
N LEU A 13 -16.32 15.70 -9.80
CA LEU A 13 -17.15 16.80 -9.34
C LEU A 13 -18.63 16.56 -9.66
N MET A 14 -18.96 16.19 -10.89
CA MET A 14 -20.34 15.89 -11.31
C MET A 14 -20.96 14.77 -10.47
N LEU A 15 -20.22 13.68 -10.22
CA LEU A 15 -20.70 12.58 -9.37
C LEU A 15 -20.98 13.05 -7.94
N LYS A 16 -20.17 13.97 -7.42
CA LYS A 16 -20.36 14.56 -6.08
C LYS A 16 -21.60 15.46 -6.02
N GLU A 17 -21.80 16.29 -7.04
CA GLU A 17 -23.00 17.13 -7.17
C GLU A 17 -24.29 16.29 -7.30
N LEU A 18 -24.21 15.13 -7.95
CA LEU A 18 -25.31 14.16 -8.04
C LEU A 18 -25.60 13.43 -6.71
N GLY A 19 -24.84 13.72 -5.65
CA GLY A 19 -25.05 13.11 -4.33
C GLY A 19 -24.56 11.66 -4.21
N ILE A 20 -23.64 11.23 -5.09
CA ILE A 20 -23.05 9.89 -4.98
C ILE A 20 -22.27 9.78 -3.67
N LYS A 21 -22.68 8.82 -2.83
CA LYS A 21 -22.15 8.63 -1.48
C LYS A 21 -20.66 8.28 -1.47
N TYR A 22 -20.22 7.47 -2.44
CA TYR A 22 -18.86 6.97 -2.50
C TYR A 22 -18.30 7.06 -3.92
N VAL A 23 -17.27 7.89 -4.10
CA VAL A 23 -16.55 8.07 -5.37
C VAL A 23 -15.09 7.69 -5.14
N CYS A 24 -14.60 6.75 -5.94
CA CYS A 24 -13.18 6.37 -6.00
C CYS A 24 -12.59 6.90 -7.30
N ALA A 25 -11.48 7.62 -7.23
CA ALA A 25 -10.83 8.22 -8.39
C ALA A 25 -9.36 7.83 -8.45
N ARG A 26 -8.84 7.69 -9.68
CA ARG A 26 -7.42 7.41 -9.92
C ARG A 26 -6.68 8.73 -10.18
N ALA A 27 -5.62 8.98 -9.41
CA ALA A 27 -4.66 10.04 -9.67
C ALA A 27 -3.47 9.52 -10.49
N VAL A 28 -2.77 10.45 -11.16
CA VAL A 28 -1.53 10.14 -11.92
C VAL A 28 -0.30 10.87 -11.36
N ASP A 29 -0.52 11.88 -10.51
CA ASP A 29 0.51 12.65 -9.83
C ASP A 29 -0.07 13.23 -8.52
N ASP A 30 0.81 13.80 -7.69
CA ASP A 30 0.45 14.35 -6.37
C ASP A 30 -0.48 15.58 -6.45
N LEU A 31 -0.42 16.36 -7.53
CA LEU A 31 -1.27 17.54 -7.67
C LEU A 31 -2.71 17.13 -8.01
N HIS A 32 -2.85 16.17 -8.92
CA HIS A 32 -4.12 15.55 -9.28
C HIS A 32 -4.74 14.82 -8.07
N GLU A 33 -3.93 14.12 -7.29
CA GLU A 33 -4.36 13.47 -6.04
C GLU A 33 -5.01 14.47 -5.09
N LYS A 34 -4.29 15.56 -4.78
CA LYS A 34 -4.80 16.66 -3.92
C LYS A 34 -6.05 17.33 -4.49
N ALA A 35 -6.14 17.46 -5.82
CA ALA A 35 -7.31 18.06 -6.46
C ALA A 35 -8.56 17.19 -6.26
N LEU A 36 -8.45 15.88 -6.52
CA LEU A 36 -9.55 14.92 -6.34
C LEU A 36 -10.01 14.83 -4.88
N GLU A 37 -9.06 14.84 -3.94
CA GLU A 37 -9.36 14.88 -2.50
C GLU A 37 -10.14 16.13 -2.12
N LYS A 38 -9.69 17.32 -2.58
CA LYS A 38 -10.37 18.60 -2.31
C LYS A 38 -11.77 18.70 -2.92
N ILE A 39 -12.01 18.04 -4.04
CA ILE A 39 -13.35 17.94 -4.66
C ILE A 39 -14.27 17.02 -3.86
N GLY A 40 -13.71 16.15 -3.02
CA GLY A 40 -14.46 15.27 -2.13
C GLY A 40 -14.55 13.82 -2.63
N ALA A 41 -13.66 13.37 -3.51
CA ALA A 41 -13.49 11.94 -3.76
C ALA A 41 -13.22 11.22 -2.43
N ASN A 42 -13.94 10.13 -2.15
CA ASN A 42 -13.82 9.41 -0.88
C ASN A 42 -12.51 8.62 -0.80
N ARG A 43 -12.04 8.15 -1.96
CA ARG A 43 -10.79 7.42 -2.08
C ARG A 43 -10.08 7.85 -3.34
N VAL A 44 -8.85 8.29 -3.20
CA VAL A 44 -7.96 8.60 -4.31
C VAL A 44 -6.83 7.59 -4.31
N ILE A 45 -6.52 7.02 -5.47
CA ILE A 45 -5.46 6.00 -5.61
C ILE A 45 -4.48 6.50 -6.65
N ASN A 46 -3.19 6.49 -6.31
CA ASN A 46 -2.07 6.73 -7.22
C ASN A 46 -1.28 5.41 -7.39
N PRO A 47 -1.62 4.58 -8.39
CA PRO A 47 -1.05 3.24 -8.53
C PRO A 47 0.47 3.25 -8.72
N GLU A 48 0.97 4.18 -9.54
CA GLU A 48 2.39 4.30 -9.84
C GLU A 48 3.20 4.65 -8.59
N LYS A 49 2.72 5.59 -7.78
CA LYS A 49 3.36 5.95 -6.51
C LYS A 49 3.37 4.78 -5.53
N THR A 50 2.24 4.09 -5.37
CA THR A 50 2.15 2.92 -4.48
C THR A 50 3.07 1.78 -4.97
N ALA A 51 3.08 1.48 -6.26
CA ALA A 51 3.95 0.46 -6.84
C ALA A 51 5.43 0.85 -6.70
N GLY A 52 5.77 2.13 -6.90
CA GLY A 52 7.13 2.64 -6.73
C GLY A 52 7.65 2.51 -5.30
N ILE A 53 6.83 2.83 -4.30
CA ILE A 53 7.18 2.65 -2.88
C ILE A 53 7.42 1.17 -2.56
N ARG A 54 6.54 0.28 -3.03
CA ARG A 54 6.69 -1.18 -2.83
C ARG A 54 7.99 -1.69 -3.45
N LEU A 55 8.27 -1.29 -4.70
CA LEU A 55 9.50 -1.67 -5.39
C LEU A 55 10.74 -1.12 -4.67
N ALA A 56 10.71 0.13 -4.21
CA ALA A 56 11.83 0.72 -3.46
C ALA A 56 12.12 -0.06 -2.17
N ASN A 57 11.09 -0.46 -1.43
CA ASN A 57 11.23 -1.27 -0.22
C ASN A 57 11.86 -2.64 -0.52
N GLN A 58 11.44 -3.29 -1.62
CA GLN A 58 12.03 -4.55 -2.09
C GLN A 58 13.51 -4.39 -2.50
N LEU A 59 13.87 -3.28 -3.15
CA LEU A 59 15.24 -3.04 -3.59
C LEU A 59 16.21 -2.76 -2.44
N ILE A 60 15.75 -2.08 -1.37
CA ILE A 60 16.58 -1.74 -0.21
C ILE A 60 16.73 -2.94 0.74
N SER A 61 15.72 -3.82 0.79
CA SER A 61 15.71 -4.97 1.69
C SER A 61 15.80 -6.27 0.90
N SER A 62 17.03 -6.74 0.64
CA SER A 62 17.29 -7.95 -0.15
C SER A 62 16.59 -9.21 0.36
N ASP A 63 16.27 -9.26 1.66
CA ASP A 63 15.61 -10.40 2.28
C ASP A 63 14.08 -10.28 2.30
N ILE A 64 13.50 -9.08 2.10
CA ILE A 64 12.05 -8.85 2.18
C ILE A 64 11.43 -8.95 0.78
N LEU A 65 10.50 -9.89 0.63
CA LEU A 65 9.80 -10.16 -0.63
C LEU A 65 8.53 -9.32 -0.73
N ASP A 66 7.76 -9.19 0.34
CA ASP A 66 6.56 -8.35 0.38
C ASP A 66 6.24 -7.85 1.78
N ILE A 67 5.55 -6.72 1.87
CA ILE A 67 5.06 -6.13 3.12
C ILE A 67 3.61 -5.72 2.94
N ILE A 68 2.76 -6.23 3.82
CA ILE A 68 1.36 -5.86 3.94
C ILE A 68 1.15 -5.17 5.28
N GLU A 69 0.79 -3.89 5.24
CA GLU A 69 0.33 -3.16 6.43
C GLU A 69 -1.12 -3.55 6.74
N ILE A 70 -1.35 -4.13 7.92
CA ILE A 70 -2.70 -4.46 8.40
C ILE A 70 -3.26 -3.28 9.20
N SER A 71 -2.42 -2.66 10.03
CA SER A 71 -2.73 -1.48 10.82
C SER A 71 -1.46 -0.67 11.06
N PRO A 72 -1.56 0.55 11.65
CA PRO A 72 -0.38 1.34 12.04
C PRO A 72 0.58 0.59 13.00
N GLU A 73 0.09 -0.45 13.67
CA GLU A 73 0.81 -1.20 14.70
C GLU A 73 1.26 -2.59 14.22
N TYR A 74 0.63 -3.12 13.17
CA TYR A 74 0.84 -4.49 12.71
C TYR A 74 1.12 -4.56 11.20
N THR A 75 2.20 -5.24 10.86
CA THR A 75 2.58 -5.57 9.49
C THR A 75 2.78 -7.07 9.34
N VAL A 76 2.46 -7.59 8.17
CA VAL A 76 2.83 -8.95 7.74
C VAL A 76 3.91 -8.78 6.70
N GLN A 77 5.00 -9.52 6.86
CA GLN A 77 6.16 -9.46 5.99
C GLN A 77 6.48 -10.86 5.48
N GLU A 78 6.62 -10.98 4.17
CA GLU A 78 7.18 -12.15 3.51
C GLU A 78 8.67 -11.92 3.33
N PHE A 79 9.51 -12.84 3.79
CA PHE A 79 10.96 -12.70 3.70
C PHE A 79 11.66 -14.04 3.53
N THR A 80 12.85 -14.01 2.96
CA THR A 80 13.69 -15.20 2.78
C THR A 80 14.24 -15.67 4.11
N ALA A 81 14.06 -16.97 4.42
CA ALA A 81 14.57 -17.54 5.67
C ALA A 81 16.10 -17.42 5.76
N LYS A 82 16.60 -16.88 6.87
CA LYS A 82 18.04 -16.77 7.14
C LYS A 82 18.66 -18.14 7.36
N LYS A 83 19.94 -18.32 6.99
CA LYS A 83 20.70 -19.56 7.21
C LYS A 83 20.64 -20.08 8.66
N GLU A 84 20.50 -19.17 9.62
CA GLU A 84 20.38 -19.45 11.06
C GLU A 84 19.10 -20.22 11.45
N PHE A 85 18.09 -20.23 10.59
CA PHE A 85 16.80 -20.87 10.81
C PHE A 85 16.77 -22.33 10.32
N PHE A 86 17.72 -22.71 9.46
CA PHE A 86 17.74 -24.03 8.85
C PHE A 86 18.05 -25.11 9.90
N GLY A 87 17.32 -26.22 9.82
CA GLY A 87 17.46 -27.35 10.74
C GLY A 87 16.89 -27.12 12.13
N LYS A 88 16.23 -25.98 12.39
CA LYS A 88 15.54 -25.68 13.65
C LYS A 88 14.03 -25.73 13.48
N THR A 89 13.34 -26.21 14.51
CA THR A 89 11.90 -26.11 14.66
C THR A 89 11.50 -24.69 15.06
N LEU A 90 10.25 -24.30 14.79
CA LEU A 90 9.70 -23.01 15.24
C LEU A 90 9.81 -22.84 16.76
N SER A 91 9.67 -23.93 17.51
CA SER A 91 9.82 -23.97 18.97
C SER A 91 11.23 -23.64 19.43
N GLU A 92 12.26 -24.11 18.71
CA GLU A 92 13.68 -23.80 19.00
C GLU A 92 14.05 -22.37 18.63
N LEU A 93 13.40 -21.80 17.61
CA LEU A 93 13.59 -20.41 17.20
C LEU A 93 12.94 -19.43 18.18
N ASP A 94 11.82 -19.80 18.80
CA ASP A 94 11.06 -19.02 19.80
C ASP A 94 10.84 -17.53 19.37
N LEU A 95 10.54 -17.32 18.08
CA LEU A 95 10.46 -16.00 17.44
C LEU A 95 9.44 -15.07 18.11
N ARG A 96 8.36 -15.63 18.66
CA ARG A 96 7.33 -14.87 19.36
C ARG A 96 7.87 -14.23 20.63
N LYS A 97 8.68 -14.95 21.42
CA LYS A 97 9.25 -14.39 22.66
C LYS A 97 10.46 -13.51 22.38
N ARG A 98 11.29 -13.87 21.39
CA ARG A 98 12.54 -13.16 21.09
C ARG A 98 12.35 -11.89 20.28
N HIS A 99 11.40 -11.90 19.36
CA HIS A 99 11.24 -10.85 18.35
C HIS A 99 9.81 -10.30 18.25
N ASN A 100 8.87 -10.81 19.07
CA ASN A 100 7.45 -10.45 18.97
C ASN A 100 6.83 -10.70 17.58
N VAL A 101 7.32 -11.73 16.88
CA VAL A 101 6.85 -12.13 15.54
C VAL A 101 6.09 -13.45 15.63
N ALA A 102 4.98 -13.55 14.90
CA ALA A 102 4.25 -14.79 14.67
C ALA A 102 4.44 -15.25 13.22
N VAL A 103 4.66 -16.55 13.03
CA VAL A 103 4.77 -17.18 11.70
C VAL A 103 3.39 -17.64 11.25
N LEU A 104 3.00 -17.33 10.01
CA LEU A 104 1.63 -17.55 9.52
C LEU A 104 1.53 -18.71 8.50
N ALA A 105 2.46 -18.84 7.54
CA ALA A 105 2.64 -19.99 6.65
C ALA A 105 3.88 -19.80 5.78
#